data_AF-A0A820H390-F1
#
_entry.id   AF-A0A820H390-F1
#
_cell.length_a   1.000
_cell.length_b   1.000
_cell.length_c   1.000
_cell.angle_alpha   90.00
_cell.angle_beta   90.00
_cell.angle_gamma   90.00
#
_symmetry.space_group_name_H-M   'P 1'
#
loop_
_entity.id
_entity.type
_entity.pdbx_description
1 polymer ?
#
loop_
_entity_poly.entity_id
_entity_poly.type
_entity_poly.pdbx_seq_one_letter_code
_entity_poly.pdbx_strand_id
1 'polypeptide(L)'
;DHLNKRMQPKLNWFNVIIGNGDWEYEKTLNATVHRPVLFIEGTRDYIGIIGAGERQKQYIPDLKIVKVDTGHWVMEEKPEEVNREIDQWIKEVISNKFNSTKWNSSIPGGDLELRGDGAIRRKHPLGSTIEQTYAGVLSFLRRNYTRDLSNVDVAVTGIPLDLATTYRPGARFGPKGIREASAQVAKRKSYPEGIDIFADLAVVDYGDCWLDFGQPHTIPLAIEAHAREIIDQNVFLLSLGGDHYSTYPLLKAHVSRHGKPLSLIQFDAHCDTWP
;
A
#
# COMPACT_ATOMS: atom_id res chain seq x y z
N ASP A 1 12.14 -32.70 24.88
CA ASP A 1 12.89 -31.43 24.84
C ASP A 1 13.29 -30.90 23.46
N HIS A 2 13.69 -31.71 22.46
CA HIS A 2 14.06 -31.18 21.14
C HIS A 2 12.88 -30.81 20.21
N LEU A 3 11.68 -31.35 20.43
CA LEU A 3 10.48 -31.07 19.62
C LEU A 3 9.80 -29.73 19.97
N ASN A 4 9.84 -29.31 21.25
CA ASN A 4 9.25 -28.04 21.70
C ASN A 4 9.99 -26.78 21.21
N LYS A 5 11.24 -26.92 20.72
CA LYS A 5 12.02 -25.80 20.17
C LYS A 5 11.76 -25.55 18.67
N ARG A 6 11.10 -26.47 17.96
CA ARG A 6 10.88 -26.36 16.50
C ARG A 6 9.46 -25.99 16.09
N MET A 7 8.48 -26.12 16.99
CA MET A 7 7.08 -25.77 16.74
C MET A 7 6.65 -24.51 17.49
N GLN A 8 7.44 -23.44 17.39
CA GLN A 8 6.99 -22.13 17.85
C GLN A 8 6.65 -21.27 16.62
N PRO A 9 5.39 -20.80 16.47
CA PRO A 9 5.03 -19.83 15.45
C PRO A 9 5.91 -18.59 15.63
N LYS A 10 6.86 -18.38 14.71
CA LYS A 10 7.85 -17.30 14.76
C LYS A 10 7.25 -15.90 14.54
N LEU A 11 6.01 -15.82 14.07
CA LEU A 11 5.29 -14.59 13.78
C LEU A 11 4.04 -14.55 14.65
N ASN A 12 4.23 -14.22 15.90
CA ASN A 12 3.22 -13.56 16.72
C ASN A 12 3.99 -12.43 17.39
N TRP A 13 3.46 -11.20 17.36
CA TRP A 13 4.06 -10.02 17.97
C TRP A 13 4.64 -10.26 19.37
N PHE A 14 3.94 -11.03 20.22
CA PHE A 14 4.42 -11.41 21.55
C PHE A 14 5.68 -12.29 21.52
N ASN A 15 5.83 -13.15 20.51
CA ASN A 15 7.03 -13.96 20.30
C ASN A 15 8.16 -13.20 19.58
N VAL A 16 7.85 -12.17 18.79
CA VAL A 16 8.87 -11.31 18.17
C VAL A 16 9.61 -10.50 19.24
N ILE A 17 8.88 -9.98 20.22
CA ILE A 17 9.46 -9.30 21.40
C ILE A 17 10.30 -10.24 22.26
N ILE A 18 9.88 -11.51 22.41
CA ILE A 18 10.48 -12.45 23.36
C ILE A 18 11.55 -13.36 22.72
N GLY A 19 11.54 -13.55 21.39
CA GLY A 19 12.10 -14.75 20.76
C GLY A 19 13.02 -14.55 19.56
N ASN A 20 13.81 -13.46 19.51
CA ASN A 20 14.69 -13.11 18.39
C ASN A 20 13.95 -12.72 17.10
N GLY A 21 13.38 -11.51 17.08
CA GLY A 21 13.58 -10.64 15.92
C GLY A 21 15.08 -10.53 15.62
N ASP A 22 15.47 -10.08 14.43
CA ASP A 22 16.89 -9.91 14.07
C ASP A 22 17.45 -8.66 14.78
N TRP A 23 17.38 -8.65 16.12
CA TRP A 23 17.77 -7.58 17.02
C TRP A 23 19.24 -7.20 16.83
N GLU A 24 20.09 -8.15 16.40
CA GLU A 24 21.48 -7.88 16.08
C GLU A 24 21.63 -7.08 14.77
N TYR A 25 20.79 -7.34 13.76
CA TYR A 25 20.70 -6.50 12.57
C TYR A 25 20.05 -5.14 12.90
N GLU A 26 18.97 -5.11 13.68
CA GLU A 26 18.26 -3.87 14.05
C GLU A 26 19.08 -2.94 14.95
N LYS A 27 19.92 -3.48 15.85
CA LYS A 27 20.91 -2.69 16.61
C LYS A 27 21.93 -1.97 15.73
N THR A 28 22.17 -2.48 14.52
CA THR A 28 23.08 -1.84 13.55
C THR A 28 22.38 -0.81 12.68
N LEU A 29 21.03 -0.75 12.71
CA LEU A 29 20.26 0.23 11.97
C LEU A 29 20.29 1.57 12.72
N ASN A 30 20.67 2.62 12.00
CA ASN A 30 20.50 3.97 12.50
C ASN A 30 18.99 4.29 12.51
N ALA A 31 18.36 4.35 13.68
CA ALA A 31 16.92 4.55 13.87
C ALA A 31 16.45 5.99 13.55
N THR A 32 17.22 6.74 12.76
CA THR A 32 16.93 8.13 12.41
C THR A 32 16.42 8.25 10.97
N VAL A 33 15.19 8.75 10.82
CA VAL A 33 14.55 9.08 9.54
C VAL A 33 14.97 10.50 9.12
N HIS A 34 15.94 10.60 8.21
CA HIS A 34 16.44 11.88 7.67
C HIS A 34 15.60 12.42 6.50
N ARG A 35 14.28 12.20 6.55
CA ARG A 35 13.35 12.58 5.48
C ARG A 35 12.34 13.57 6.04
N PRO A 36 11.84 14.50 5.21
CA PRO A 36 10.67 15.28 5.58
C PRO A 36 9.54 14.31 5.93
N VAL A 37 8.95 14.48 7.11
CA VAL A 37 7.77 13.75 7.55
C VAL A 37 6.74 14.78 8.03
N LEU A 38 5.52 14.64 7.56
CA LEU A 38 4.37 15.36 8.11
C LEU A 38 3.63 14.42 9.05
N PHE A 39 3.46 14.86 10.29
CA PHE A 39 2.62 14.19 11.28
C PHE A 39 1.49 15.12 11.71
N ILE A 40 0.25 14.69 11.48
CA ILE A 40 -0.95 15.46 11.82
C ILE A 40 -1.61 14.79 13.02
N GLU A 41 -1.63 15.47 14.17
CA GLU A 41 -2.19 14.95 15.42
C GLU A 41 -3.46 15.69 15.85
N GLY A 42 -4.44 14.94 16.36
CA GLY A 42 -5.63 15.48 16.99
C GLY A 42 -5.35 15.97 18.42
N THR A 43 -5.70 17.20 18.75
CA THR A 43 -5.42 17.76 20.10
C THR A 43 -6.26 17.11 21.22
N ARG A 44 -7.35 16.43 20.87
CA ARG A 44 -8.26 15.72 21.78
C ARG A 44 -8.23 14.20 21.55
N ASP A 45 -7.19 13.69 20.88
CA ASP A 45 -7.01 12.26 20.70
C ASP A 45 -6.81 11.56 22.06
N TYR A 46 -7.75 10.68 22.41
CA TYR A 46 -7.72 9.89 23.63
C TYR A 46 -7.07 8.52 23.44
N ILE A 47 -6.84 8.12 22.18
CA ILE A 47 -6.15 6.88 21.78
C ILE A 47 -4.66 7.18 21.60
N GLY A 48 -4.32 8.21 20.83
CA GLY A 48 -2.98 8.75 20.69
C GLY A 48 -2.54 9.48 21.97
N ILE A 49 -1.33 9.20 22.46
CA ILE A 49 -0.78 9.97 23.58
C ILE A 49 -0.54 11.40 23.10
N ILE A 50 -1.20 12.39 23.70
CA ILE A 50 -0.97 13.81 23.44
C ILE A 50 0.54 14.11 23.56
N GLY A 51 1.15 14.60 22.48
CA GLY A 51 2.60 14.84 22.40
C GLY A 51 3.43 13.63 21.95
N ALA A 52 2.82 12.55 21.44
CA ALA A 52 3.53 11.44 20.81
C ALA A 52 4.36 11.91 19.60
N GLY A 53 3.85 12.86 18.79
CA GLY A 53 4.60 13.43 17.69
C GLY A 53 5.91 14.11 18.15
N GLU A 54 5.88 14.82 19.28
CA GLU A 54 7.08 15.49 19.81
C GLU A 54 8.18 14.49 20.20
N ARG A 55 7.80 13.33 20.74
CA ARG A 55 8.76 12.25 21.05
C ARG A 55 9.37 11.62 19.80
N GLN A 56 8.74 11.73 18.64
CA GLN A 56 9.28 11.22 17.38
C GLN A 56 10.40 12.10 16.82
N LYS A 57 10.51 13.38 17.21
CA LYS A 57 11.58 14.28 16.74
C LYS A 57 13.00 13.77 17.01
N GLN A 58 13.18 12.97 18.06
CA GLN A 58 14.48 12.35 18.37
C GLN A 58 14.91 11.33 17.30
N TYR A 59 13.94 10.75 16.58
CA TYR A 59 14.15 9.80 15.50
C TYR A 59 13.91 10.45 14.13
N ILE A 60 13.21 11.57 14.05
CA ILE A 60 12.82 12.22 12.79
C ILE A 60 13.18 13.72 12.88
N PRO A 61 14.42 14.12 12.54
CA PRO A 61 14.87 15.51 12.67
C PRO A 61 14.09 16.50 11.80
N ASP A 62 13.55 16.02 10.67
CA ASP A 62 12.77 16.80 9.70
C ASP A 62 11.26 16.47 9.82
N LEU A 63 10.78 16.45 11.07
CA LEU A 63 9.37 16.21 11.39
C LEU A 63 8.60 17.53 11.51
N LYS A 64 7.67 17.76 10.58
CA LYS A 64 6.65 18.80 10.67
C LYS A 64 5.44 18.23 11.41
N ILE A 65 5.11 18.80 12.57
CA ILE A 65 3.93 18.42 13.34
C ILE A 65 2.85 19.48 13.13
N VAL A 66 1.67 19.05 12.71
CA VAL A 66 0.48 19.89 12.60
C VAL A 66 -0.53 19.40 13.64
N LYS A 67 -1.07 20.32 14.43
CA LYS A 67 -2.06 20.00 15.47
C LYS A 67 -3.42 20.50 15.04
N VAL A 68 -4.40 19.60 15.00
CA VAL A 68 -5.76 19.89 14.53
C VAL A 68 -6.73 19.65 15.68
N ASP A 69 -7.63 20.60 15.95
CA ASP A 69 -8.61 20.47 17.04
C ASP A 69 -9.70 19.42 16.75
N THR A 70 -9.35 18.16 16.99
CA THR A 70 -10.09 16.94 16.64
C THR A 70 -9.74 15.83 17.63
N GLY A 71 -10.57 14.79 17.68
CA GLY A 71 -10.26 13.54 18.34
C GLY A 71 -9.30 12.66 17.52
N HIS A 72 -9.51 11.34 17.59
CA HIS A 72 -8.62 10.38 16.95
C HIS A 72 -8.72 10.37 15.41
N TRP A 73 -9.88 10.73 14.85
CA TRP A 73 -10.18 10.58 13.42
C TRP A 73 -10.04 11.92 12.69
N VAL A 74 -8.85 12.52 12.78
CA VAL A 74 -8.48 13.82 12.17
C VAL A 74 -8.99 13.98 10.72
N MET A 75 -8.81 12.93 9.90
CA MET A 75 -9.20 12.92 8.48
C MET A 75 -10.73 12.99 8.27
N GLU A 76 -11.52 12.45 9.20
CA GLU A 76 -12.98 12.44 9.12
C GLU A 76 -13.59 13.68 9.78
N GLU A 77 -13.02 14.13 10.89
CA GLU A 77 -13.53 15.26 11.67
C GLU A 77 -13.27 16.60 10.98
N LYS A 78 -12.11 16.76 10.34
CA LYS A 78 -11.72 18.01 9.65
C LYS A 78 -11.00 17.77 8.32
N PRO A 79 -11.66 17.13 7.34
CA PRO A 79 -11.06 16.76 6.05
C PRO A 79 -10.48 17.97 5.29
N GLU A 80 -11.15 19.12 5.30
CA GLU A 80 -10.68 20.31 4.58
C GLU A 80 -9.39 20.89 5.15
N GLU A 81 -9.29 20.95 6.48
CA GLU A 81 -8.09 21.43 7.18
C GLU A 81 -6.93 20.45 6.95
N VAL A 82 -7.17 19.15 7.11
CA VAL A 82 -6.13 18.13 6.91
C VAL A 82 -5.65 18.09 5.45
N ASN A 83 -6.56 18.12 4.48
CA ASN A 83 -6.20 18.12 3.06
C ASN A 83 -5.36 19.33 2.68
N ARG A 84 -5.63 20.51 3.26
CA ARG A 84 -4.84 21.72 3.02
C ARG A 84 -3.41 21.57 3.53
N GLU A 85 -3.24 21.00 4.72
CA GLU A 85 -1.92 20.81 5.33
C GLU A 85 -1.07 19.78 4.56
N ILE A 86 -1.72 18.70 4.08
CA ILE A 86 -1.10 17.71 3.20
C ILE A 86 -0.68 18.36 1.87
N ASP A 87 -1.59 19.07 1.20
CA ASP A 87 -1.31 19.73 -0.09
C ASP A 87 -0.17 20.74 0.03
N GLN A 88 -0.18 21.55 1.09
CA GLN A 88 0.89 22.50 1.35
C GLN A 88 2.23 21.80 1.59
N TRP A 89 2.27 20.76 2.42
CA TRP A 89 3.49 20.00 2.68
C TRP A 89 4.02 19.30 1.43
N ILE A 90 3.14 18.69 0.63
CA ILE A 90 3.50 18.09 -0.66
C ILE A 90 4.14 19.14 -1.57
N LYS A 91 3.56 20.34 -1.68
CA LYS A 91 4.14 21.43 -2.49
C LYS A 91 5.51 21.87 -1.97
N GLU A 92 5.67 21.98 -0.65
CA GLU A 92 6.96 22.28 0.00
C GLU A 92 8.01 21.22 -0.34
N VAL A 93 7.65 19.93 -0.27
CA VAL A 93 8.57 18.80 -0.47
C VAL A 93 8.84 18.49 -1.96
N ILE A 94 7.88 18.72 -2.86
CA ILE A 94 7.92 18.26 -4.27
C ILE A 94 8.26 19.40 -5.26
N SER A 95 8.43 20.64 -4.80
CA SER A 95 8.74 21.78 -5.70
C SER A 95 9.90 21.45 -6.69
N ASN A 96 9.53 21.26 -7.98
CA ASN A 96 10.33 20.99 -9.19
C ASN A 96 10.25 19.62 -9.92
N LYS A 97 9.24 18.73 -9.76
CA LYS A 97 9.24 17.45 -10.53
C LYS A 97 8.01 16.97 -11.30
N PHE A 98 6.91 17.69 -11.34
CA PHE A 98 5.75 17.25 -12.14
C PHE A 98 5.33 18.30 -13.17
N ASN A 99 5.95 18.23 -14.36
CA ASN A 99 5.29 18.73 -15.57
C ASN A 99 4.24 17.69 -15.96
N SER A 100 2.96 18.00 -15.74
CA SER A 100 1.85 17.17 -16.20
C SER A 100 1.83 17.18 -17.72
N THR A 101 2.37 16.13 -18.33
CA THR A 101 2.17 15.89 -19.75
C THR A 101 0.68 15.61 -19.96
N LYS A 102 0.06 16.37 -20.86
CA LYS A 102 -1.34 16.18 -21.26
C LYS A 102 -1.54 14.75 -21.76
N TRP A 103 -2.36 14.00 -21.04
CA TRP A 103 -2.89 12.70 -21.45
C TRP A 103 -3.72 12.88 -22.71
N ASN A 104 -3.28 12.26 -23.80
CA ASN A 104 -3.93 12.37 -25.08
C ASN A 104 -3.70 11.08 -25.85
N SER A 105 -4.61 10.11 -25.78
CA SER A 105 -4.75 9.14 -26.85
C SER A 105 -6.08 8.40 -26.84
N SER A 106 -6.55 8.13 -28.06
CA SER A 106 -7.73 7.36 -28.39
C SER A 106 -7.65 5.92 -27.89
N ILE A 107 -8.69 5.48 -27.19
CA ILE A 107 -8.94 4.08 -26.82
C ILE A 107 -8.89 3.20 -28.10
N PRO A 108 -8.06 2.15 -28.17
CA PRO A 108 -8.11 1.19 -29.26
C PRO A 108 -9.52 0.59 -29.36
N GLY A 109 -10.19 0.81 -30.49
CA GLY A 109 -11.55 0.33 -30.72
C GLY A 109 -11.64 -1.20 -30.69
N GLY A 110 -12.61 -1.75 -29.97
CA GLY A 110 -12.93 -3.19 -29.99
C GLY A 110 -13.61 -3.73 -28.73
N ASP A 111 -13.24 -3.24 -27.54
CA ASP A 111 -13.68 -3.81 -26.26
C ASP A 111 -14.85 -3.06 -25.60
N LEU A 112 -15.26 -1.90 -26.13
CA LEU A 112 -16.30 -1.03 -25.54
C LEU A 112 -17.69 -1.69 -25.46
N GLU A 113 -17.97 -2.68 -26.31
CA GLU A 113 -19.25 -3.39 -26.33
C GLU A 113 -19.24 -4.67 -25.48
N LEU A 114 -18.10 -5.03 -24.89
CA LEU A 114 -17.98 -6.26 -24.11
C LEU A 114 -18.79 -6.15 -22.82
N ARG A 115 -19.76 -7.05 -22.67
CA ARG A 115 -20.65 -7.16 -21.50
C ARG A 115 -20.27 -8.38 -20.68
N GLY A 116 -19.93 -8.17 -19.41
CA GLY A 116 -19.59 -9.21 -18.46
C GLY A 116 -18.14 -9.70 -18.56
N ASP A 117 -17.51 -9.97 -17.43
CA ASP A 117 -16.23 -10.69 -17.31
C ASP A 117 -15.05 -10.06 -18.09
N GLY A 118 -15.01 -8.73 -18.18
CA GLY A 118 -13.97 -8.00 -18.90
C GLY A 118 -12.56 -8.27 -18.37
N ALA A 119 -12.43 -8.56 -17.08
CA ALA A 119 -11.16 -8.90 -16.44
C ALA A 119 -10.42 -10.08 -17.09
N ILE A 120 -11.14 -11.01 -17.74
CA ILE A 120 -10.57 -12.18 -18.39
C ILE A 120 -10.83 -12.23 -19.91
N ARG A 121 -11.60 -11.27 -20.43
CA ARG A 121 -12.02 -11.24 -21.85
C ARG A 121 -11.42 -10.08 -22.64
N ARG A 122 -11.08 -8.96 -22.00
CA ARG A 122 -10.44 -7.83 -22.68
C ARG A 122 -9.07 -8.23 -23.19
N LYS A 123 -8.73 -7.74 -24.39
CA LYS A 123 -7.44 -8.05 -25.03
C LYS A 123 -6.34 -7.09 -24.61
N HIS A 124 -6.72 -5.91 -24.14
CA HIS A 124 -5.79 -4.85 -23.77
C HIS A 124 -5.99 -4.41 -22.31
N PRO A 125 -4.92 -3.97 -21.63
CA PRO A 125 -4.97 -3.46 -20.27
C PRO A 125 -5.50 -2.02 -20.18
N LEU A 126 -5.96 -1.42 -21.28
CA LEU A 126 -6.61 -0.12 -21.34
C LEU A 126 -8.14 -0.27 -21.47
N GLY A 127 -8.85 0.79 -21.11
CA GLY A 127 -10.30 0.90 -21.20
C GLY A 127 -11.04 0.18 -20.07
N SER A 128 -12.37 0.30 -20.13
CA SER A 128 -13.32 -0.27 -19.19
C SER A 128 -14.45 -0.99 -19.95
N THR A 129 -15.12 -1.93 -19.31
CA THR A 129 -16.20 -2.75 -19.90
C THR A 129 -17.48 -2.66 -19.09
N ILE A 130 -18.60 -3.03 -19.72
CA ILE A 130 -19.90 -3.03 -19.06
C ILE A 130 -20.01 -4.28 -18.18
N GLU A 131 -20.20 -4.08 -16.88
CA GLU A 131 -20.38 -5.16 -15.91
C GLU A 131 -21.71 -5.00 -15.16
N GLN A 132 -22.36 -6.14 -14.87
CA GLN A 132 -23.34 -6.19 -13.80
C GLN A 132 -22.58 -6.07 -12.48
N THR A 133 -22.85 -5.03 -11.69
CA THR A 133 -22.08 -4.73 -10.47
C THR A 133 -22.07 -5.90 -9.47
N TYR A 134 -23.15 -6.69 -9.42
CA TYR A 134 -23.33 -7.84 -8.52
C TYR A 134 -22.80 -9.18 -9.08
N ALA A 135 -22.18 -9.18 -10.28
CA ALA A 135 -21.66 -10.37 -10.93
C ALA A 135 -20.29 -10.11 -11.56
N GLY A 136 -19.84 -11.02 -12.42
CA GLY A 136 -18.60 -10.94 -13.17
C GLY A 136 -17.34 -11.25 -12.35
N VAL A 137 -16.23 -11.54 -13.03
CA VAL A 137 -14.92 -11.78 -12.39
C VAL A 137 -14.47 -10.59 -11.54
N LEU A 138 -14.04 -10.88 -10.31
CA LEU A 138 -13.68 -9.90 -9.28
C LEU A 138 -12.16 -9.66 -9.18
N SER A 139 -11.57 -9.13 -10.25
CA SER A 139 -10.28 -8.44 -10.14
C SER A 139 -10.48 -7.02 -9.59
N PHE A 140 -9.39 -6.41 -9.09
CA PHE A 140 -9.38 -5.03 -8.62
C PHE A 140 -9.87 -4.11 -9.73
N LEU A 141 -10.92 -3.33 -9.45
CA LEU A 141 -11.59 -2.43 -10.41
C LEU A 141 -11.87 -3.06 -11.79
N ARG A 142 -12.12 -4.38 -11.82
CA ARG A 142 -12.38 -5.16 -13.05
C ARG A 142 -11.22 -5.11 -14.06
N ARG A 143 -9.98 -4.81 -13.63
CA ARG A 143 -8.77 -4.80 -14.47
C ARG A 143 -8.42 -6.19 -15.00
N ASN A 144 -7.60 -6.26 -16.05
CA ASN A 144 -7.23 -7.55 -16.64
C ASN A 144 -6.48 -8.40 -15.62
N TYR A 145 -6.87 -9.66 -15.44
CA TYR A 145 -6.07 -10.63 -14.70
C TYR A 145 -4.95 -11.13 -15.59
N THR A 146 -3.71 -10.77 -15.28
CA THR A 146 -2.54 -11.22 -16.04
C THR A 146 -1.26 -11.09 -15.24
N ARG A 147 -0.29 -11.98 -15.51
CA ARG A 147 1.10 -11.87 -15.04
C ARG A 147 2.02 -11.28 -16.11
N ASP A 148 1.52 -11.05 -17.32
CA ASP A 148 2.24 -10.34 -18.38
C ASP A 148 2.21 -8.84 -18.09
N LEU A 149 3.41 -8.26 -17.93
CA LEU A 149 3.62 -6.85 -17.61
C LEU A 149 4.04 -6.04 -18.84
N SER A 150 3.99 -6.61 -20.04
CA SER A 150 4.28 -5.89 -21.28
C SER A 150 3.24 -4.77 -21.51
N ASN A 151 3.72 -3.53 -21.68
CA ASN A 151 2.88 -2.34 -21.86
C ASN A 151 1.89 -2.09 -20.70
N VAL A 152 2.32 -2.37 -19.47
CA VAL A 152 1.56 -2.11 -18.24
C VAL A 152 2.20 -0.95 -17.49
N ASP A 153 1.38 0.01 -17.02
CA ASP A 153 1.84 1.13 -16.19
C ASP A 153 1.77 0.78 -14.70
N VAL A 154 0.71 0.06 -14.29
CA VAL A 154 0.45 -0.29 -12.88
C VAL A 154 0.07 -1.75 -12.75
N ALA A 155 0.74 -2.47 -11.86
CA ALA A 155 0.37 -3.81 -11.42
C ALA A 155 -0.22 -3.75 -10.02
N VAL A 156 -1.46 -4.20 -9.88
CA VAL A 156 -2.13 -4.37 -8.59
C VAL A 156 -1.91 -5.78 -8.10
N THR A 157 -1.40 -5.97 -6.88
CA THR A 157 -1.17 -7.30 -6.31
C THR A 157 -1.62 -7.38 -4.86
N GLY A 158 -2.14 -8.53 -4.43
CA GLY A 158 -2.43 -8.78 -3.02
C GLY A 158 -1.24 -9.36 -2.25
N ILE A 159 -1.08 -8.98 -0.99
CA ILE A 159 -0.13 -9.58 -0.03
C ILE A 159 -0.92 -10.17 1.16
N PRO A 160 -1.48 -11.39 1.06
CA PRO A 160 -2.44 -11.92 2.04
C PRO A 160 -1.77 -12.41 3.35
N LEU A 161 -1.21 -11.48 4.14
CA LEU A 161 -0.49 -11.73 5.39
C LEU A 161 -1.27 -11.20 6.61
N ASP A 162 -1.32 -11.95 7.71
CA ASP A 162 -1.74 -11.40 9.02
C ASP A 162 -0.98 -12.02 10.19
N LEU A 163 0.16 -12.67 9.92
CA LEU A 163 0.97 -13.32 10.94
C LEU A 163 1.72 -12.30 11.82
N ALA A 164 1.88 -11.06 11.38
CA ALA A 164 2.53 -10.01 12.17
C ALA A 164 1.54 -9.26 13.09
N THR A 165 0.24 -9.58 13.03
CA THR A 165 -0.78 -8.91 13.83
C THR A 165 -0.56 -9.08 15.34
N THR A 166 -0.81 -8.00 16.08
CA THR A 166 -0.61 -7.93 17.54
C THR A 166 -1.90 -8.16 18.33
N TYR A 167 -3.05 -8.04 17.64
CA TYR A 167 -4.37 -8.16 18.23
C TYR A 167 -5.28 -9.08 17.41
N ARG A 168 -6.18 -8.54 16.58
CA ARG A 168 -7.14 -9.35 15.81
C ARG A 168 -6.53 -9.79 14.47
N PRO A 169 -6.50 -11.10 14.17
CA PRO A 169 -6.18 -11.57 12.82
C PRO A 169 -7.36 -11.34 11.86
N GLY A 170 -7.13 -11.54 10.56
CA GLY A 170 -8.15 -11.40 9.52
C GLY A 170 -7.68 -10.63 8.29
N ALA A 171 -6.60 -9.84 8.41
CA ALA A 171 -6.07 -9.04 7.31
C ALA A 171 -5.63 -9.89 6.10
N ARG A 172 -5.36 -11.19 6.28
CA ARG A 172 -5.06 -12.12 5.17
C ARG A 172 -6.17 -12.19 4.10
N PHE A 173 -7.41 -11.87 4.47
CA PHE A 173 -8.54 -11.81 3.54
C PHE A 173 -8.75 -10.42 2.90
N GLY A 174 -7.96 -9.43 3.32
CA GLY A 174 -7.99 -8.05 2.86
C GLY A 174 -7.93 -7.91 1.34
N PRO A 175 -6.97 -8.52 0.62
CA PRO A 175 -6.87 -8.36 -0.82
C PRO A 175 -8.13 -8.81 -1.56
N LYS A 176 -8.73 -9.92 -1.12
CA LYS A 176 -10.00 -10.42 -1.67
C LYS A 176 -11.15 -9.44 -1.38
N GLY A 177 -11.27 -8.99 -0.13
CA GLY A 177 -12.33 -8.05 0.27
C GLY A 177 -12.26 -6.72 -0.47
N ILE A 178 -11.06 -6.19 -0.70
CA ILE A 178 -10.85 -4.96 -1.47
C ILE A 178 -11.27 -5.13 -2.93
N ARG A 179 -10.90 -6.25 -3.58
CA ARG A 179 -11.34 -6.53 -4.96
C ARG A 179 -12.85 -6.59 -5.07
N GLU A 180 -13.51 -7.27 -4.14
CA GLU A 180 -14.97 -7.36 -4.08
C GLU A 180 -15.62 -5.98 -3.88
N ALA A 181 -15.14 -5.20 -2.91
CA ALA A 181 -15.64 -3.86 -2.64
C ALA A 181 -15.44 -2.88 -3.82
N SER A 182 -14.41 -3.10 -4.64
CA SER A 182 -14.09 -2.25 -5.79
C SER A 182 -15.10 -2.37 -6.95
N ALA A 183 -15.97 -3.38 -6.94
CA ALA A 183 -16.94 -3.64 -8.01
C ALA A 183 -17.86 -2.44 -8.32
N GLN A 184 -18.27 -1.69 -7.30
CA GLN A 184 -19.12 -0.50 -7.49
C GLN A 184 -18.35 0.66 -8.11
N VAL A 185 -17.10 0.86 -7.70
CA VAL A 185 -16.24 1.96 -8.13
C VAL A 185 -15.89 1.82 -9.62
N ALA A 186 -15.66 0.60 -10.09
CA ALA A 186 -15.32 0.32 -11.50
C ALA A 186 -16.38 0.77 -12.52
N LYS A 187 -17.63 1.01 -12.10
CA LYS A 187 -18.73 1.43 -13.00
C LYS A 187 -18.65 2.92 -13.37
N ARG A 188 -17.94 3.73 -12.59
CA ARG A 188 -17.97 5.18 -12.70
C ARG A 188 -16.60 5.73 -13.02
N LYS A 189 -16.60 6.87 -13.70
CA LYS A 189 -15.42 7.74 -13.77
C LYS A 189 -15.08 8.23 -12.36
N SER A 190 -13.83 8.63 -12.15
CA SER A 190 -13.41 9.20 -10.87
C SER A 190 -14.31 10.37 -10.47
N TYR A 191 -14.52 10.54 -9.17
CA TYR A 191 -15.20 11.70 -8.62
C TYR A 191 -14.20 12.48 -7.76
N PRO A 192 -14.18 13.82 -7.81
CA PRO A 192 -15.12 14.72 -8.49
C PRO A 192 -14.85 15.00 -9.98
N GLU A 193 -13.70 14.62 -10.51
CA GLU A 193 -13.20 15.15 -11.79
C GLU A 193 -13.86 14.53 -13.03
N GLY A 194 -14.53 13.38 -12.88
CA GLY A 194 -15.16 12.68 -14.00
C GLY A 194 -14.15 12.09 -14.98
N ILE A 195 -12.95 11.71 -14.52
CA ILE A 195 -11.87 11.17 -15.37
C ILE A 195 -11.99 9.65 -15.46
N ASP A 196 -11.88 9.10 -16.67
CA ASP A 196 -11.66 7.67 -16.86
C ASP A 196 -10.16 7.41 -16.91
N ILE A 197 -9.57 7.10 -15.75
CA ILE A 197 -8.13 6.86 -15.63
C ILE A 197 -7.66 5.70 -16.51
N PHE A 198 -8.53 4.73 -16.81
CA PHE A 198 -8.16 3.55 -17.57
C PHE A 198 -8.14 3.76 -19.07
N ALA A 199 -8.65 4.90 -19.55
CA ALA A 199 -8.50 5.28 -20.96
C ALA A 199 -7.03 5.46 -21.34
N ASP A 200 -6.20 5.93 -20.40
CA ASP A 200 -4.79 6.28 -20.65
C ASP A 200 -3.80 5.57 -19.71
N LEU A 201 -4.26 4.91 -18.63
CA LEU A 201 -3.42 4.18 -17.67
C LEU A 201 -3.66 2.66 -17.78
N ALA A 202 -2.64 1.94 -18.24
CA ALA A 202 -2.68 0.48 -18.37
C ALA A 202 -2.49 -0.19 -17.00
N VAL A 203 -3.61 -0.60 -16.40
CA VAL A 203 -3.64 -1.25 -15.07
C VAL A 203 -4.06 -2.70 -15.17
N VAL A 204 -3.31 -3.60 -14.53
CA VAL A 204 -3.62 -5.04 -14.41
C VAL A 204 -3.76 -5.47 -12.96
N ASP A 205 -4.55 -6.52 -12.73
CA ASP A 205 -4.52 -7.27 -11.47
C ASP A 205 -3.57 -8.47 -11.66
N TYR A 206 -2.44 -8.43 -10.97
CA TYR A 206 -1.38 -9.42 -11.01
C TYR A 206 -1.71 -10.67 -10.16
N GLY A 207 -2.84 -10.66 -9.45
CA GLY A 207 -3.19 -11.69 -8.47
C GLY A 207 -2.49 -11.45 -7.15
N ASP A 208 -2.05 -12.51 -6.47
CA ASP A 208 -1.49 -12.42 -5.13
C ASP A 208 -0.03 -12.89 -5.08
N CYS A 209 0.73 -12.34 -4.14
CA CYS A 209 2.01 -12.89 -3.72
C CYS A 209 1.75 -14.20 -2.98
N TRP A 210 2.35 -15.29 -3.47
CA TRP A 210 2.25 -16.59 -2.81
C TRP A 210 3.18 -16.62 -1.59
N LEU A 211 2.62 -16.96 -0.42
CA LEU A 211 3.33 -16.98 0.85
C LEU A 211 3.26 -18.38 1.47
N ASP A 212 4.40 -18.94 1.87
CA ASP A 212 4.43 -20.20 2.62
C ASP A 212 4.13 -19.95 4.10
N PHE A 213 2.87 -20.13 4.48
CA PHE A 213 2.44 -20.01 5.88
C PHE A 213 3.04 -21.09 6.80
N GLY A 214 3.52 -22.21 6.25
CA GLY A 214 4.21 -23.27 6.98
C GLY A 214 5.67 -22.92 7.30
N GLN A 215 6.26 -21.95 6.59
CA GLN A 215 7.62 -21.48 6.79
C GLN A 215 7.68 -19.95 6.94
N PRO A 216 7.19 -19.36 8.05
CA PRO A 216 6.98 -17.92 8.15
C PRO A 216 8.26 -17.07 7.98
N HIS A 217 9.43 -17.66 8.24
CA HIS A 217 10.72 -17.02 8.05
C HIS A 217 11.09 -16.75 6.58
N THR A 218 10.41 -17.38 5.62
CA THR A 218 10.63 -17.16 4.17
C THR A 218 9.79 -16.02 3.61
N ILE A 219 8.71 -15.63 4.31
CA ILE A 219 7.72 -14.63 3.87
C ILE A 219 8.36 -13.28 3.51
N PRO A 220 9.29 -12.70 4.30
CA PRO A 220 9.85 -11.39 3.97
C PRO A 220 10.61 -11.41 2.64
N LEU A 221 11.38 -12.47 2.38
CA LEU A 221 12.12 -12.65 1.13
C LEU A 221 11.17 -12.92 -0.05
N ALA A 222 10.07 -13.65 0.18
CA ALA A 222 9.06 -13.90 -0.85
C ALA A 222 8.36 -12.59 -1.28
N ILE A 223 7.99 -11.73 -0.33
CA ILE A 223 7.36 -10.43 -0.65
C ILE A 223 8.35 -9.51 -1.37
N GLU A 224 9.60 -9.45 -0.92
CA GLU A 224 10.64 -8.66 -1.56
C GLU A 224 10.89 -9.13 -3.01
N ALA A 225 11.00 -10.45 -3.23
CA ALA A 225 11.19 -11.02 -4.56
C ALA A 225 9.98 -10.75 -5.49
N HIS A 226 8.76 -10.96 -4.98
CA HIS A 226 7.53 -10.68 -5.72
C HIS A 226 7.42 -9.21 -6.14
N ALA A 227 7.79 -8.28 -5.26
CA ALA A 227 7.82 -6.86 -5.61
C ALA A 227 8.84 -6.56 -6.71
N ARG A 228 10.03 -7.19 -6.63
CA ARG A 228 11.09 -7.04 -7.63
C ARG A 228 10.69 -7.55 -9.00
N GLU A 229 9.94 -8.66 -9.09
CA GLU A 229 9.39 -9.15 -10.36
C GLU A 229 8.58 -8.08 -11.11
N ILE A 230 7.93 -7.17 -10.38
CA ILE A 230 7.11 -6.09 -10.93
C ILE A 230 7.95 -4.83 -11.18
N ILE A 231 8.59 -4.28 -10.15
CA ILE A 231 9.23 -2.95 -10.23
C ILE A 231 10.50 -2.94 -11.10
N ASP A 232 11.19 -4.07 -11.25
CA ASP A 232 12.39 -4.15 -12.11
C ASP A 232 12.02 -4.01 -13.59
N GLN A 233 10.75 -4.25 -13.95
CA GLN A 233 10.19 -4.03 -15.30
C GLN A 233 9.70 -2.59 -15.52
N ASN A 234 9.99 -1.67 -14.60
CA ASN A 234 9.54 -0.28 -14.64
C ASN A 234 8.01 -0.11 -14.56
N VAL A 235 7.33 -1.05 -13.92
CA VAL A 235 5.89 -1.01 -13.64
C VAL A 235 5.66 -0.50 -12.22
N PHE A 236 4.70 0.40 -12.05
CA PHE A 236 4.32 0.90 -10.73
C PHE A 236 3.59 -0.19 -9.93
N LEU A 237 4.00 -0.39 -8.68
CA LEU A 237 3.44 -1.42 -7.80
C LEU A 237 2.36 -0.83 -6.89
N LEU A 238 1.12 -1.31 -7.03
CA LEU A 238 0.04 -1.08 -6.07
C LEU A 238 -0.24 -2.37 -5.29
N SER A 239 0.16 -2.42 -4.02
CA SER A 239 -0.04 -3.60 -3.17
C SER A 239 -1.29 -3.45 -2.31
N LEU A 240 -2.17 -4.46 -2.35
CA LEU A 240 -3.31 -4.60 -1.45
C LEU A 240 -2.85 -5.44 -0.27
N GLY A 241 -2.81 -4.81 0.90
CA GLY A 241 -2.27 -5.43 2.09
C GLY A 241 -3.09 -6.60 2.60
N GLY A 242 -2.37 -7.42 3.34
CA GLY A 242 -2.76 -7.81 4.68
C GLY A 242 -2.13 -6.85 5.69
N ASP A 243 -1.58 -7.34 6.79
CA ASP A 243 -1.01 -6.51 7.86
C ASP A 243 0.13 -5.57 7.40
N HIS A 244 0.41 -4.53 8.20
CA HIS A 244 1.36 -3.47 7.85
C HIS A 244 2.83 -3.96 7.79
N TYR A 245 3.15 -5.15 8.31
CA TYR A 245 4.49 -5.72 8.15
C TYR A 245 4.84 -5.94 6.68
N SER A 246 3.84 -6.22 5.83
CA SER A 246 4.04 -6.36 4.38
C SER A 246 4.74 -5.16 3.73
N THR A 247 4.59 -3.95 4.27
CA THR A 247 5.26 -2.74 3.76
C THR A 247 6.79 -2.80 3.89
N TYR A 248 7.34 -3.45 4.92
CA TYR A 248 8.78 -3.53 5.14
C TYR A 248 9.55 -4.21 3.99
N PRO A 249 9.25 -5.47 3.60
CA PRO A 249 9.91 -6.10 2.45
C PRO A 249 9.59 -5.41 1.12
N LEU A 250 8.41 -4.79 0.97
CA LEU A 250 8.10 -3.95 -0.19
C LEU A 250 9.05 -2.74 -0.28
N LEU A 251 9.32 -2.07 0.84
CA LEU A 251 10.28 -0.96 0.90
C LEU A 251 11.70 -1.43 0.58
N LYS A 252 12.13 -2.62 1.02
CA LYS A 252 13.43 -3.20 0.64
C LYS A 252 13.57 -3.35 -0.87
N ALA A 253 12.54 -3.84 -1.55
CA ALA A 253 12.52 -3.94 -3.00
C ALA A 253 12.63 -2.55 -3.66
N HIS A 254 11.82 -1.57 -3.23
CA HIS A 254 11.87 -0.21 -3.78
C HIS A 254 13.21 0.47 -3.55
N VAL A 255 13.82 0.27 -2.38
CA VAL A 255 15.16 0.75 -2.06
C VAL A 255 16.20 0.17 -3.02
N SER A 256 16.09 -1.12 -3.34
CA SER A 256 17.00 -1.77 -4.29
C SER A 256 16.88 -1.18 -5.70
N ARG A 257 15.67 -0.76 -6.09
CA ARG A 257 15.38 -0.22 -7.43
C ARG A 257 15.66 1.28 -7.57
N HIS A 258 15.27 2.07 -6.57
CA HIS A 258 15.27 3.53 -6.63
C HIS A 258 16.37 4.19 -5.81
N GLY A 259 17.15 3.39 -5.07
CA GLY A 259 18.19 3.87 -4.19
C GLY A 259 17.66 4.31 -2.83
N LYS A 260 18.61 4.60 -1.93
CA LYS A 260 18.32 5.17 -0.62
C LYS A 260 18.65 6.66 -0.60
N PRO A 261 17.95 7.44 0.24
CA PRO A 261 16.74 7.06 0.97
C PRO A 261 15.46 7.22 0.13
N LEU A 262 14.37 6.56 0.56
CA LEU A 262 13.01 6.85 0.09
C LEU A 262 12.34 7.82 1.06
N SER A 263 11.40 8.63 0.57
CA SER A 263 10.46 9.34 1.43
C SER A 263 9.23 8.46 1.66
N LEU A 264 8.68 8.48 2.86
CA LEU A 264 7.49 7.69 3.24
C LEU A 264 6.36 8.65 3.61
N ILE A 265 5.17 8.43 3.02
CA ILE A 265 3.92 9.07 3.43
C ILE A 265 3.07 7.95 4.04
N GLN A 266 2.86 8.01 5.36
CA GLN A 266 2.17 6.97 6.12
C GLN A 266 0.87 7.54 6.69
N PHE A 267 -0.25 6.94 6.30
CA PHE A 267 -1.55 7.20 6.89
C PHE A 267 -1.87 6.05 7.84
N ASP A 268 -1.72 6.28 9.14
CA ASP A 268 -1.99 5.26 10.14
C ASP A 268 -2.30 5.92 11.50
N ALA A 269 -3.11 5.23 12.32
CA ALA A 269 -3.32 5.58 13.72
C ALA A 269 -2.09 5.23 14.60
N HIS A 270 -1.21 4.35 14.10
CA HIS A 270 -0.02 3.88 14.79
C HIS A 270 1.24 4.28 14.02
N CYS A 271 2.31 4.58 14.75
CA CYS A 271 3.55 5.05 14.13
C CYS A 271 4.42 3.92 13.57
N ASP A 272 4.22 2.67 13.98
CA ASP A 272 4.96 1.47 13.55
C ASP A 272 6.49 1.63 13.56
N THR A 273 6.98 2.32 14.59
CA THR A 273 8.40 2.70 14.76
C THR A 273 8.92 2.40 16.18
N TRP A 274 8.24 1.49 16.90
CA TRP A 274 8.72 1.01 18.19
C TRP A 274 10.01 0.18 18.02
N PRO A 275 10.97 0.30 18.96
CA PRO A 275 12.15 -0.56 18.99
C PRO A 275 11.73 -1.99 19.31
#